data_AF-A0A3B3HEB3-F1
#
_entry.id   AF-A0A3B3HEB3-F1
#
_cell.length_a   1.000
_cell.length_b   1.000
_cell.length_c   1.000
_cell.angle_alpha   90.00
_cell.angle_beta   90.00
_cell.angle_gamma   90.00
#
_symmetry.space_group_name_H-M   'P 1'
#
loop_
_entity.id
_entity.type
_entity.pdbx_description
1 polymer ?
#
loop_
_entity_poly.entity_id
_entity_poly.type
_entity_poly.pdbx_seq_one_letter_code
_entity_poly.pdbx_strand_id
1 'polypeptide(L)'
;MPKKKILSVWTFGLLLFTFGGAHGHEVFPENFVVVKKNDPRPVTLTCNTQAEKVDSWTLDGEEVEFDSYVRMEGPNLKVSEVDAPMLGKYSCWSGGKMLSSTYLFQELEEEGDLDSLLSCRAKSYDCNFTCSLKDSRFTAVRLGLGQDCSEGQQSCQWESSSSSSSSSSHDGELQFVLPHSLSPYAEESTMLELTAEAINMYYILRRTKTFYLRDIIQPDSPEIVRCEEVGEQLNVSVDPPPSWSTPHSFFSLEYEIQYELKDDGTIENSFSTLIPRKINRLRVRSRDSLVLSAWSQWTAWQNVNH
;
A
#
# COMPACT_ATOMS: atom_id res chain seq x y z
N MET A 1 -18.66 72.93 -29.84
CA MET A 1 -17.88 71.68 -29.83
C MET A 1 -17.83 71.12 -28.42
N PRO A 2 -17.90 69.79 -28.23
CA PRO A 2 -18.57 69.16 -27.10
C PRO A 2 -17.65 68.51 -26.06
N LYS A 3 -18.19 68.41 -24.83
CA LYS A 3 -17.99 67.40 -23.76
C LYS A 3 -16.55 66.91 -23.47
N LYS A 4 -15.98 67.33 -22.34
CA LYS A 4 -14.96 66.54 -21.61
C LYS A 4 -15.64 65.72 -20.51
N LYS A 5 -15.62 64.40 -20.70
CA LYS A 5 -16.12 63.36 -19.78
C LYS A 5 -15.15 63.17 -18.61
N ILE A 6 -15.73 62.97 -17.43
CA ILE A 6 -15.12 62.35 -16.26
C ILE A 6 -14.96 60.85 -16.55
N LEU A 7 -13.79 60.27 -16.27
CA LEU A 7 -13.61 58.87 -15.87
C LEU A 7 -12.21 58.69 -15.28
N SER A 8 -12.16 58.67 -13.95
CA SER A 8 -11.06 58.09 -13.17
C SER A 8 -11.30 56.58 -13.13
N VAL A 9 -10.39 55.80 -13.72
CA VAL A 9 -10.35 54.35 -13.56
C VAL A 9 -8.99 54.01 -12.98
N TRP A 10 -9.00 53.62 -11.71
CA TRP A 10 -7.88 52.97 -11.05
C TRP A 10 -7.62 51.63 -11.72
N THR A 11 -6.48 51.47 -12.36
CA THR A 11 -5.95 50.15 -12.75
C THR A 11 -5.28 49.53 -11.54
N PHE A 12 -6.03 48.75 -10.76
CA PHE A 12 -5.44 47.72 -9.90
C PHE A 12 -4.94 46.60 -10.82
N GLY A 13 -3.63 46.51 -11.01
CA GLY A 13 -3.01 45.36 -11.65
C GLY A 13 -3.14 44.15 -10.72
N LEU A 14 -4.10 43.27 -11.01
CA LEU A 14 -4.16 41.93 -10.43
C LEU A 14 -3.04 41.10 -11.07
N LEU A 15 -1.94 40.95 -10.34
CA LEU A 15 -1.00 39.86 -10.53
C LEU A 15 -1.73 38.55 -10.22
N LEU A 16 -2.23 37.90 -11.28
CA LEU A 16 -2.65 36.50 -11.21
C LEU A 16 -1.39 35.65 -11.06
N PHE A 17 -1.00 35.39 -9.81
CA PHE A 17 -0.15 34.25 -9.51
C PHE A 17 -1.00 33.01 -9.82
N THR A 18 -0.81 32.46 -11.02
CA THR A 18 -1.18 31.07 -11.28
C THR A 18 -0.25 30.22 -10.43
N PHE A 19 -0.68 29.86 -9.22
CA PHE A 19 -0.13 28.70 -8.56
C PHE A 19 -0.38 27.53 -9.52
N GLY A 20 0.67 27.08 -10.20
CA GLY A 20 0.64 25.78 -10.85
C GLY A 20 0.21 24.79 -9.78
N GLY A 21 -0.90 24.09 -10.04
CA GLY A 21 -1.37 23.06 -9.13
C GLY A 21 -0.21 22.14 -8.79
N ALA A 22 0.11 22.02 -7.50
CA ALA A 22 0.98 21.01 -6.96
C ALA A 22 0.35 19.64 -7.26
N HIS A 23 0.63 19.09 -8.44
CA HIS A 23 0.21 17.76 -8.81
C HIS A 23 1.10 16.79 -8.01
N GLY A 24 0.55 16.25 -6.91
CA GLY A 24 1.15 15.14 -6.18
C GLY A 24 1.48 13.98 -7.12
N HIS A 25 2.52 13.22 -6.79
CA HIS A 25 3.03 12.17 -7.67
C HIS A 25 2.01 11.04 -7.83
N GLU A 26 1.51 10.82 -9.05
CA GLU A 26 0.64 9.67 -9.37
C GLU A 26 1.43 8.35 -9.58
N VAL A 27 2.76 8.43 -9.73
CA VAL A 27 3.66 7.31 -10.03
C VAL A 27 4.95 7.45 -9.22
N PHE A 28 5.49 6.33 -8.73
CA PHE A 28 6.75 6.29 -8.00
C PHE A 28 7.94 6.64 -8.93
N PRO A 29 8.82 7.60 -8.59
CA PRO A 29 9.89 8.05 -9.49
C PRO A 29 11.00 7.01 -9.65
N GLU A 30 11.51 6.89 -10.87
CA GLU A 30 12.63 5.98 -11.18
C GLU A 30 13.97 6.46 -10.59
N ASN A 31 14.19 7.78 -10.54
CA ASN A 31 15.42 8.39 -10.06
C ASN A 31 15.12 9.32 -8.88
N PHE A 32 15.68 9.00 -7.72
CA PHE A 32 15.58 9.83 -6.54
C PHE A 32 16.78 9.65 -5.62
N VAL A 33 16.98 10.62 -4.73
CA VAL A 33 17.98 10.64 -3.67
C VAL A 33 17.24 10.95 -2.36
N VAL A 34 17.60 10.23 -1.29
CA VAL A 34 17.00 10.41 0.03
C VAL A 34 18.04 10.99 0.99
N VAL A 35 17.65 12.05 1.70
CA VAL A 35 18.43 12.62 2.80
C VAL A 35 17.77 12.36 4.14
N LYS A 36 18.58 12.19 5.18
CA LYS A 36 18.07 12.18 6.55
C LYS A 36 17.91 13.60 7.05
N LYS A 37 16.93 13.82 7.92
CA LYS A 37 16.73 15.12 8.55
C LYS A 37 17.98 15.52 9.32
N ASN A 38 18.44 16.76 9.14
CA ASN A 38 19.65 17.31 9.75
C ASN A 38 20.95 16.55 9.39
N ASP A 39 21.01 15.80 8.28
CA ASP A 39 22.27 15.22 7.81
C ASP A 39 23.16 16.32 7.22
N PRO A 40 24.34 16.62 7.83
CA PRO A 40 25.20 17.69 7.33
C PRO A 40 25.95 17.28 6.04
N ARG A 41 25.86 16.00 5.62
CA ARG A 41 26.60 15.52 4.46
C ARG A 41 25.95 16.02 3.17
N PRO A 42 26.74 16.62 2.27
CA PRO A 42 26.21 17.05 0.98
C PRO A 42 25.83 15.83 0.14
N VAL A 43 24.76 15.98 -0.64
CA VAL A 43 24.33 15.00 -1.64
C VAL A 43 24.65 15.47 -3.04
N THR A 44 24.89 14.52 -3.94
CA THR A 44 25.18 14.78 -5.34
C THR A 44 24.03 14.25 -6.19
N LEU A 45 23.35 15.17 -6.89
CA LEU A 45 22.35 14.87 -7.89
C LEU A 45 23.06 14.73 -9.24
N THR A 46 22.94 13.54 -9.85
CA THR A 46 23.61 13.23 -11.11
C THR A 46 22.65 13.49 -12.27
N CYS A 47 23.08 14.26 -13.27
CA CYS A 47 22.34 14.39 -14.52
C CYS A 47 22.63 13.16 -15.39
N ASN A 48 21.67 12.24 -15.52
CA ASN A 48 21.85 11.02 -16.32
C ASN A 48 21.84 11.37 -17.83
N THR A 49 22.98 11.81 -18.36
CA THR A 49 23.15 12.23 -19.75
C THR A 49 24.49 11.76 -20.33
N GLN A 50 24.51 11.55 -21.65
CA GLN A 50 25.74 11.37 -22.43
C GLN A 50 26.30 12.70 -22.93
N ALA A 51 25.57 13.81 -22.76
CA ALA A 51 26.02 15.13 -23.17
C ALA A 51 27.16 15.61 -22.26
N GLU A 52 28.22 16.17 -22.86
CA GLU A 52 29.38 16.69 -22.12
C GLU A 52 29.07 17.98 -21.33
N LYS A 53 27.89 18.59 -21.55
CA LYS A 53 27.55 19.89 -20.99
C LYS A 53 26.09 19.98 -20.50
N VAL A 54 25.94 20.37 -19.24
CA VAL A 54 24.69 20.82 -18.62
C VAL A 54 24.77 22.34 -18.48
N ASP A 55 23.74 23.05 -18.93
CA ASP A 55 23.70 24.52 -18.91
C ASP A 55 23.05 25.06 -17.64
N SER A 56 21.99 24.41 -17.15
CA SER A 56 21.25 24.87 -15.97
C SER A 56 20.53 23.72 -15.25
N TRP A 57 20.12 24.01 -14.02
CA TRP A 57 19.27 23.16 -13.19
C TRP A 57 18.04 23.94 -12.74
N THR A 58 16.91 23.24 -12.64
CA THR A 58 15.66 23.78 -12.10
C THR A 58 15.16 22.92 -10.95
N LEU A 59 14.59 23.53 -9.91
CA LEU A 59 13.86 22.87 -8.83
C LEU A 59 12.36 23.18 -9.00
N ASP A 60 11.54 22.15 -9.19
CA ASP A 60 10.09 22.26 -9.40
C ASP A 60 9.68 23.25 -10.51
N GLY A 61 10.57 23.45 -11.49
CA GLY A 61 10.37 24.34 -12.63
C GLY A 61 10.96 25.75 -12.46
N GLU A 62 11.46 26.09 -11.28
CA GLU A 62 12.13 27.36 -11.00
C GLU A 62 13.64 27.22 -11.14
N GLU A 63 14.33 28.25 -11.63
CA GLU A 63 15.79 28.21 -11.78
C GLU A 63 16.47 28.10 -10.41
N VAL A 64 17.45 27.21 -10.30
CA VAL A 64 18.23 27.03 -9.07
C VAL A 64 19.27 28.14 -8.97
N GLU A 65 19.25 28.89 -7.87
CA GLU A 65 20.30 29.84 -7.53
C GLU A 65 21.53 29.09 -6.98
N PHE A 66 22.72 29.39 -7.50
CA PHE A 66 23.97 28.80 -7.03
C PHE A 66 24.59 29.64 -5.92
N ASP A 67 24.90 29.00 -4.80
CA ASP A 67 25.42 29.66 -3.60
C ASP A 67 26.39 28.75 -2.82
N SER A 68 26.58 29.02 -1.53
CA SER A 68 27.43 28.20 -0.67
C SER A 68 26.91 26.77 -0.48
N TYR A 69 25.60 26.55 -0.56
CA TYR A 69 24.90 25.30 -0.31
C TYR A 69 24.65 24.50 -1.59
N VAL A 70 24.39 25.18 -2.71
CA VAL A 70 24.07 24.58 -4.00
C VAL A 70 25.14 24.92 -5.03
N ARG A 71 25.89 23.91 -5.48
CA ARG A 71 27.02 24.09 -6.39
C ARG A 71 26.96 23.13 -7.56
N MET A 72 27.25 23.63 -8.75
CA MET A 72 27.42 22.79 -9.94
C MET A 72 28.83 22.19 -9.97
N GLU A 73 28.93 20.88 -10.12
CA GLU A 73 30.17 20.13 -10.26
C GLU A 73 30.11 19.33 -11.57
N GLY A 74 30.49 19.98 -12.68
CA GLY A 74 30.35 19.41 -14.03
C GLY A 74 28.87 19.21 -14.40
N PRO A 75 28.43 18.02 -14.85
CA PRO A 75 27.03 17.74 -15.11
C PRO A 75 26.19 17.55 -13.84
N ASN A 76 26.82 17.49 -12.66
CA ASN A 76 26.17 17.15 -11.40
C ASN A 76 25.88 18.39 -10.56
N LEU A 77 24.91 18.27 -9.66
CA LEU A 77 24.58 19.30 -8.68
C LEU A 77 24.88 18.78 -7.27
N LYS A 78 25.66 19.52 -6.51
CA LYS A 78 25.95 19.24 -5.11
C LYS A 78 25.11 20.14 -4.21
N VAL A 79 24.36 19.54 -3.31
CA VAL A 79 23.43 20.21 -2.40
C VAL A 79 23.84 19.88 -0.97
N SER A 80 24.08 20.91 -0.15
CA SER A 80 24.53 20.80 1.24
C SER A 80 23.46 21.32 2.19
N GLU A 81 23.43 20.83 3.44
CA GLU A 81 22.47 21.27 4.47
C GLU A 81 21.01 21.21 3.98
N VAL A 82 20.63 20.09 3.36
CA VAL A 82 19.33 19.92 2.73
C VAL A 82 18.20 19.99 3.77
N ASP A 83 17.29 20.94 3.57
CA ASP A 83 16.01 21.07 4.25
C ASP A 83 14.98 21.70 3.28
N ALA A 84 13.70 21.72 3.62
CA ALA A 84 12.72 22.51 2.87
C ALA A 84 13.13 24.01 2.87
N PRO A 85 13.17 24.70 1.72
CA PRO A 85 12.49 24.41 0.46
C PRO A 85 13.35 23.71 -0.62
N MET A 86 14.50 23.12 -0.28
CA MET A 86 15.44 22.49 -1.23
C MET A 86 15.05 21.04 -1.61
N LEU A 87 13.84 20.61 -1.26
CA LEU A 87 13.30 19.28 -1.57
C LEU A 87 12.39 19.38 -2.80
N GLY A 88 12.30 18.32 -3.60
CA GLY A 88 11.44 18.28 -4.78
C GLY A 88 12.16 17.78 -6.04
N LYS A 89 11.63 18.15 -7.21
CA LYS A 89 12.12 17.66 -8.51
C LYS A 89 13.22 18.55 -9.07
N TYR A 90 14.44 18.02 -9.07
CA TYR A 90 15.55 18.63 -9.80
C TYR A 90 15.57 18.16 -11.24
N SER A 91 15.68 19.09 -12.18
CA SER A 91 15.79 18.78 -13.61
C SER A 91 16.99 19.49 -14.22
N CYS A 92 17.82 18.77 -14.96
CA CYS A 92 18.99 19.30 -15.66
C CYS A 92 18.67 19.58 -17.13
N TRP A 93 19.22 20.68 -17.65
CA TRP A 93 18.90 21.18 -18.98
C TRP A 93 20.16 21.47 -19.80
N SER A 94 20.05 21.31 -21.11
CA SER A 94 21.08 21.72 -22.07
C SER A 94 20.43 22.16 -23.37
N GLY A 95 20.81 23.33 -23.88
CA GLY A 95 20.24 23.91 -25.09
C GLY A 95 18.70 24.07 -25.05
N GLY A 96 18.14 24.32 -23.86
CA GLY A 96 16.69 24.44 -23.65
C GLY A 96 15.91 23.11 -23.63
N LYS A 97 16.60 21.97 -23.66
CA LYS A 97 15.99 20.63 -23.57
C LYS A 97 16.30 20.00 -22.20
N MET A 98 15.28 19.43 -21.56
CA MET A 98 15.45 18.63 -20.34
C MET A 98 16.20 17.34 -20.69
N LEU A 99 17.31 17.10 -19.99
CA LEU A 99 18.14 15.92 -20.18
C LEU A 99 17.70 14.78 -19.27
N SER A 100 17.51 15.09 -17.99
CA SER A 100 17.12 14.13 -16.95
C SER A 100 16.47 14.87 -15.77
N SER A 101 15.84 14.11 -14.88
CA SER A 101 15.31 14.62 -13.62
C SER A 101 15.53 13.60 -12.50
N THR A 102 15.76 14.11 -11.30
CA THR A 102 15.88 13.31 -10.08
C THR A 102 15.14 14.01 -8.94
N TYR A 103 14.47 13.22 -8.10
CA TYR A 103 13.80 13.74 -6.92
C TYR A 103 14.75 13.76 -5.72
N LEU A 104 14.72 14.85 -4.96
CA LEU A 104 15.37 14.93 -3.66
C LEU A 104 14.30 14.87 -2.58
N PHE A 105 14.24 13.74 -1.87
CA PHE A 105 13.31 13.51 -0.78
C PHE A 105 14.02 13.55 0.58
N GLN A 106 13.29 13.95 1.60
CA GLN A 106 13.69 13.75 2.99
C GLN A 106 13.04 12.49 3.56
N GLU A 107 13.81 11.70 4.29
CA GLU A 107 13.31 10.54 5.01
C GLU A 107 12.36 10.99 6.15
N LEU A 108 11.17 10.38 6.19
CA LEU A 108 10.18 10.63 7.22
C LEU A 108 10.49 9.77 8.46
N GLU A 109 10.97 10.43 9.51
CA GLU A 109 11.17 9.84 10.84
C GLU A 109 9.85 9.86 11.63
N GLU A 110 9.00 8.86 11.42
CA GLU A 110 7.80 8.62 12.25
C GLU A 110 8.02 7.46 13.22
N GLU A 111 7.60 7.67 14.47
CA GLU A 111 7.41 6.62 15.47
C GLU A 111 6.12 5.85 15.14
N GLY A 112 6.27 4.61 14.69
CA GLY A 112 5.16 3.74 14.31
C GLY A 112 5.65 2.56 13.48
N ASP A 113 5.08 1.39 13.71
CA ASP A 113 5.36 0.20 12.91
C ASP A 113 4.52 0.21 11.62
N LEU A 114 5.05 -0.44 10.58
CA LEU A 114 4.37 -0.68 9.31
C LEU A 114 2.97 -1.29 9.53
N ASP A 115 2.79 -2.04 10.62
CA ASP A 115 1.53 -2.67 11.05
C ASP A 115 0.36 -1.71 11.20
N SER A 116 0.64 -0.44 11.50
CA SER A 116 -0.40 0.58 11.61
C SER A 116 -0.84 1.15 10.25
N LEU A 117 -0.01 1.00 9.22
CA LEU A 117 -0.20 1.58 7.88
C LEU A 117 -0.60 0.54 6.83
N LEU A 118 -0.08 -0.69 6.96
CA LEU A 118 -0.19 -1.76 5.99
C LEU A 118 -0.80 -3.01 6.63
N SER A 119 -1.90 -3.49 6.05
CA SER A 119 -2.52 -4.76 6.44
C SER A 119 -2.26 -5.80 5.35
N CYS A 120 -1.78 -6.99 5.71
CA CYS A 120 -1.53 -8.07 4.76
C CYS A 120 -2.36 -9.30 5.10
N ARG A 121 -2.83 -9.99 4.05
CA ARG A 121 -3.72 -11.15 4.14
C ARG A 121 -3.38 -12.17 3.05
N ALA A 122 -3.18 -13.41 3.47
CA ALA A 122 -3.12 -14.58 2.60
C ALA A 122 -4.43 -15.37 2.73
N LYS A 123 -5.10 -15.65 1.61
CA LYS A 123 -6.37 -16.41 1.62
C LYS A 123 -6.14 -17.92 1.81
N SER A 124 -4.94 -18.37 1.51
CA SER A 124 -4.51 -19.75 1.41
C SER A 124 -2.97 -19.78 1.42
N TYR A 125 -2.38 -20.96 1.32
CA TYR A 125 -0.93 -21.14 1.15
C TYR A 125 -0.48 -21.09 -0.31
N ASP A 126 -1.31 -20.53 -1.20
CA ASP A 126 -0.94 -20.33 -2.61
C ASP A 126 0.24 -19.35 -2.75
N CYS A 127 0.76 -19.16 -3.96
CA CYS A 127 1.99 -18.39 -4.19
C CYS A 127 1.83 -16.86 -4.12
N ASN A 128 0.75 -16.34 -3.53
CA ASN A 128 0.55 -14.89 -3.38
C ASN A 128 -0.25 -14.52 -2.12
N PHE A 129 -0.03 -13.29 -1.67
CA PHE A 129 -0.85 -12.64 -0.65
C PHE A 129 -1.19 -11.21 -1.08
N THR A 130 -2.18 -10.62 -0.44
CA THR A 130 -2.59 -9.24 -0.70
C THR A 130 -2.20 -8.35 0.46
N CYS A 131 -1.67 -7.16 0.20
CA CYS A 131 -1.54 -6.12 1.20
C CYS A 131 -2.37 -4.91 0.81
N SER A 132 -2.90 -4.21 1.81
CA SER A 132 -3.62 -2.97 1.63
C SER A 132 -3.04 -1.87 2.51
N LEU A 133 -2.93 -0.68 1.93
CA LEU A 133 -2.45 0.53 2.60
C LEU A 133 -3.52 1.59 2.57
N LYS A 134 -3.77 2.21 3.73
CA LYS A 134 -4.74 3.30 3.88
C LYS A 134 -4.09 4.50 4.57
N ASP A 135 -3.34 5.28 3.81
CA ASP A 135 -2.80 6.58 4.25
C ASP A 135 -2.85 7.57 3.09
N SER A 136 -3.73 8.56 3.20
CA SER A 136 -3.97 9.57 2.17
C SER A 136 -2.88 10.64 2.06
N ARG A 137 -1.87 10.62 2.95
CA ARG A 137 -0.75 11.55 2.92
C ARG A 137 0.26 11.21 1.83
N PHE A 138 0.29 9.96 1.38
CA PHE A 138 1.20 9.49 0.34
C PHE A 138 0.48 9.49 -1.02
N THR A 139 1.19 9.96 -2.04
CA THR A 139 0.66 10.09 -3.39
C THR A 139 1.03 8.89 -4.26
N ALA A 140 2.16 8.23 -3.97
CA ALA A 140 2.57 6.99 -4.61
C ALA A 140 3.20 6.03 -3.60
N VAL A 141 2.93 4.73 -3.79
CA VAL A 141 3.38 3.65 -2.91
C VAL A 141 3.84 2.47 -3.74
N ARG A 142 4.91 1.82 -3.30
CA ARG A 142 5.39 0.55 -3.83
C ARG A 142 5.78 -0.41 -2.72
N LEU A 143 5.57 -1.70 -2.96
CA LEU A 143 5.92 -2.80 -2.08
C LEU A 143 6.93 -3.72 -2.75
N GLY A 144 7.89 -4.25 -2.00
CA GLY A 144 8.90 -5.17 -2.49
C GLY A 144 9.15 -6.29 -1.48
N LEU A 145 9.29 -7.52 -1.99
CA LEU A 145 9.53 -8.71 -1.17
C LEU A 145 10.99 -9.15 -1.27
N GLY A 146 11.63 -9.40 -0.13
CA GLY A 146 12.97 -9.96 -0.01
C GLY A 146 14.04 -8.94 0.38
N GLN A 147 15.23 -9.48 0.64
CA GLN A 147 16.38 -8.73 1.15
C GLN A 147 16.88 -7.65 0.16
N ASP A 148 16.86 -7.95 -1.14
CA ASP A 148 17.22 -6.96 -2.17
C ASP A 148 16.36 -5.70 -2.06
N CYS A 149 15.09 -5.84 -1.71
CA CYS A 149 14.17 -4.73 -1.51
C CYS A 149 14.45 -3.98 -0.20
N SER A 150 14.74 -4.69 0.89
CA SER A 150 15.06 -4.07 2.19
C SER A 150 16.42 -3.37 2.22
N GLU A 151 17.33 -3.74 1.32
CA GLU A 151 18.59 -3.05 1.07
C GLU A 151 18.50 -1.98 -0.03
N GLY A 152 17.41 -1.95 -0.80
CA GLY A 152 17.16 -0.93 -1.83
C GLY A 152 18.00 -1.16 -3.09
N GLN A 153 18.31 -2.42 -3.38
CA GLN A 153 19.09 -2.84 -4.53
C GLN A 153 18.27 -2.72 -5.83
N GLN A 154 18.98 -2.55 -6.95
CA GLN A 154 18.36 -2.45 -8.28
C GLN A 154 17.68 -3.75 -8.75
N SER A 155 18.04 -4.89 -8.16
CA SER A 155 17.42 -6.20 -8.45
C SER A 155 16.04 -6.37 -7.83
N CYS A 156 15.65 -5.51 -6.88
CA CYS A 156 14.34 -5.60 -6.24
C CYS A 156 13.20 -5.44 -7.26
N GLN A 157 12.24 -6.36 -7.19
CA GLN A 157 11.01 -6.30 -7.96
C GLN A 157 9.95 -5.55 -7.15
N TRP A 158 9.67 -4.32 -7.57
CA TRP A 158 8.69 -3.46 -6.91
C TRP A 158 7.30 -3.62 -7.53
N GLU A 159 6.31 -3.90 -6.70
CA GLU A 159 4.90 -3.80 -7.03
C GLU A 159 4.40 -2.40 -6.70
N SER A 160 3.97 -1.64 -7.70
CA SER A 160 3.52 -0.25 -7.54
C SER A 160 2.03 -0.14 -7.82
N SER A 161 1.31 0.62 -7.00
CA SER A 161 -0.07 1.01 -7.32
C SER A 161 -0.03 2.28 -8.15
N SER A 162 -0.48 2.25 -9.42
CA SER A 162 -0.82 3.49 -10.12
C SER A 162 -2.25 3.88 -9.76
N SER A 163 -2.50 5.17 -9.51
CA SER A 163 -3.84 5.75 -9.34
C SER A 163 -4.79 5.49 -10.52
N SER A 164 -4.25 4.96 -11.64
CA SER A 164 -4.94 4.64 -12.88
C SER A 164 -5.23 3.15 -13.11
N SER A 165 -4.71 2.23 -12.28
CA SER A 165 -4.92 0.77 -12.42
C SER A 165 -5.45 0.07 -11.18
N SER A 166 -5.56 0.77 -10.04
CA SER A 166 -6.39 0.29 -8.94
C SER A 166 -7.85 0.31 -9.40
N SER A 167 -8.52 -0.84 -9.37
CA SER A 167 -9.97 -0.85 -9.13
C SER A 167 -10.17 -0.01 -7.87
N SER A 168 -10.56 1.24 -8.05
CA SER A 168 -10.78 2.20 -6.97
C SER A 168 -11.89 1.64 -6.10
N SER A 169 -11.48 0.93 -5.05
CA SER A 169 -12.31 0.74 -3.88
C SER A 169 -12.74 2.14 -3.46
N HIS A 170 -14.03 2.33 -3.21
CA HIS A 170 -14.67 3.63 -2.97
C HIS A 170 -14.12 4.42 -1.74
N ASP A 171 -13.00 3.99 -1.15
CA ASP A 171 -12.48 4.38 0.18
C ASP A 171 -10.98 4.78 0.17
N GLY A 172 -10.33 4.90 -1.01
CA GLY A 172 -8.95 5.38 -1.12
C GLY A 172 -7.88 4.41 -0.58
N GLU A 173 -8.20 3.12 -0.50
CA GLU A 173 -7.30 2.05 -0.08
C GLU A 173 -6.51 1.51 -1.29
N LEU A 174 -5.19 1.47 -1.17
CA LEU A 174 -4.30 0.91 -2.20
C LEU A 174 -4.10 -0.58 -1.94
N GLN A 175 -4.37 -1.43 -2.93
CA GLN A 175 -4.19 -2.88 -2.83
C GLN A 175 -3.05 -3.38 -3.72
N PHE A 176 -2.27 -4.31 -3.19
CA PHE A 176 -1.09 -4.90 -3.81
C PHE A 176 -1.19 -6.42 -3.74
N VAL A 177 -0.91 -7.11 -4.84
CA VAL A 177 -0.80 -8.58 -4.87
C VAL A 177 0.68 -8.92 -4.99
N LEU A 178 1.22 -9.61 -3.99
CA LEU A 178 2.64 -9.91 -3.89
C LEU A 178 2.87 -11.41 -4.10
N PRO A 179 3.66 -11.81 -5.10
CA PRO A 179 4.04 -13.20 -5.29
C PRO A 179 5.16 -13.62 -4.32
N HIS A 180 5.20 -14.91 -3.96
CA HIS A 180 6.31 -15.50 -3.22
C HIS A 180 6.66 -16.91 -3.72
N SER A 181 7.81 -17.42 -3.26
CA SER A 181 8.35 -18.73 -3.65
C SER A 181 8.26 -19.80 -2.56
N LEU A 182 7.61 -19.51 -1.43
CA LEU A 182 7.40 -20.48 -0.34
C LEU A 182 6.66 -21.74 -0.83
N SER A 183 7.02 -22.90 -0.27
CA SER A 183 6.32 -24.15 -0.55
C SER A 183 5.11 -24.31 0.38
N PRO A 184 3.91 -24.59 -0.15
CA PRO A 184 2.71 -24.74 0.67
C PRO A 184 2.74 -25.96 1.62
N TYR A 185 3.65 -26.91 1.40
CA TYR A 185 3.76 -28.14 2.20
C TYR A 185 4.91 -28.11 3.21
N ALA A 186 5.79 -27.13 3.14
CA ALA A 186 6.96 -27.05 4.00
C ALA A 186 6.70 -26.11 5.17
N GLU A 187 7.25 -26.44 6.34
CA GLU A 187 7.30 -25.48 7.44
C GLU A 187 8.22 -24.31 7.07
N GLU A 188 7.75 -23.09 7.31
CA GLU A 188 8.51 -21.88 7.04
C GLU A 188 9.71 -21.78 8.01
N SER A 189 10.92 -21.92 7.46
CA SER A 189 12.17 -21.74 8.22
C SER A 189 12.64 -20.29 8.28
N THR A 190 12.15 -19.45 7.37
CA THR A 190 12.52 -18.04 7.23
C THR A 190 11.27 -17.20 7.06
N MET A 191 11.25 -16.03 7.71
CA MET A 191 10.17 -15.05 7.53
C MET A 191 10.28 -14.39 6.16
N LEU A 192 9.12 -14.01 5.61
CA LEU A 192 9.04 -13.07 4.50
C LEU A 192 9.49 -11.69 4.97
N GLU A 193 10.23 -10.96 4.13
CA GLU A 193 10.70 -9.61 4.40
C GLU A 193 10.04 -8.63 3.43
N LEU A 194 9.05 -7.90 3.91
CA LEU A 194 8.25 -6.97 3.12
C LEU A 194 8.74 -5.54 3.37
N THR A 195 9.14 -4.85 2.31
CA THR A 195 9.52 -3.44 2.36
C THR A 195 8.49 -2.59 1.63
N ALA A 196 8.00 -1.56 2.31
CA ALA A 196 7.12 -0.54 1.74
C ALA A 196 7.88 0.78 1.58
N GLU A 197 7.71 1.41 0.43
CA GLU A 197 8.11 2.80 0.21
C GLU A 197 6.90 3.61 -0.20
N ALA A 198 6.65 4.68 0.56
CA ALA A 198 5.53 5.59 0.35
C ALA A 198 6.08 7.01 0.24
N ILE A 199 5.72 7.72 -0.82
CA ILE A 199 6.21 9.07 -1.08
C ILE A 199 5.07 10.07 -1.12
N ASN A 200 5.39 11.29 -0.75
CA ASN A 200 4.62 12.48 -1.10
C ASN A 200 5.56 13.48 -1.77
N MET A 201 5.14 14.75 -1.88
CA MET A 201 5.89 15.78 -2.60
C MET A 201 7.34 15.96 -2.13
N TYR A 202 7.61 15.85 -0.82
CA TYR A 202 8.93 16.15 -0.25
C TYR A 202 9.50 15.03 0.60
N TYR A 203 8.66 14.07 1.01
CA TYR A 203 9.02 13.05 1.97
C TYR A 203 8.90 11.65 1.39
N ILE A 204 9.78 10.78 1.85
CA ILE A 204 9.70 9.35 1.63
C ILE A 204 9.68 8.64 2.99
N LEU A 205 8.71 7.74 3.15
CA LEU A 205 8.67 6.79 4.24
C LEU A 205 9.12 5.44 3.69
N ARG A 206 10.14 4.85 4.32
CA ARG A 206 10.59 3.49 4.04
C ARG A 206 10.50 2.67 5.32
N ARG A 207 9.80 1.54 5.26
CA ARG A 207 9.63 0.64 6.41
C ARG A 207 9.67 -0.81 5.93
N THR A 208 10.25 -1.67 6.76
CA THR A 208 10.35 -3.11 6.49
C THR A 208 9.72 -3.86 7.64
N LYS A 209 8.90 -4.86 7.33
CA LYS A 209 8.31 -5.79 8.29
C LYS A 209 8.67 -7.21 7.89
N THR A 210 8.91 -8.06 8.89
CA THR A 210 9.04 -9.51 8.71
C THR A 210 7.88 -10.27 9.32
N PHE A 211 7.39 -11.31 8.65
CA PHE A 211 6.32 -12.19 9.15
C PHE A 211 6.40 -13.57 8.48
N TYR A 212 5.79 -14.59 9.09
CA TYR A 212 5.53 -15.84 8.37
C TYR A 212 4.23 -15.73 7.58
N LEU A 213 4.12 -16.41 6.44
CA LEU A 213 2.89 -16.50 5.66
C LEU A 213 1.75 -17.01 6.55
N ARG A 214 2.00 -18.04 7.38
CA ARG A 214 1.01 -18.60 8.32
C ARG A 214 0.43 -17.58 9.30
N ASP A 215 1.16 -16.50 9.60
CA ASP A 215 0.72 -15.46 10.53
C ASP A 215 -0.32 -14.53 9.90
N ILE A 216 -0.34 -14.44 8.55
CA ILE A 216 -1.27 -13.61 7.78
C ILE A 216 -2.36 -14.44 7.07
N ILE A 217 -2.42 -15.75 7.34
CA ILE A 217 -3.46 -16.63 6.81
C ILE A 217 -4.83 -16.22 7.40
N GLN A 218 -5.75 -15.93 6.50
CA GLN A 218 -7.16 -15.71 6.81
C GLN A 218 -7.98 -16.21 5.62
N PRO A 219 -8.63 -17.39 5.72
CA PRO A 219 -9.44 -17.94 4.64
C PRO A 219 -10.56 -16.99 4.20
N ASP A 220 -11.06 -17.14 2.98
CA ASP A 220 -12.36 -16.57 2.63
C ASP A 220 -13.48 -17.29 3.41
N SER A 221 -14.70 -16.72 3.44
CA SER A 221 -15.82 -17.35 4.14
C SER A 221 -16.18 -18.71 3.50
N PRO A 222 -16.45 -19.75 4.32
CA PRO A 222 -16.80 -21.07 3.80
C PRO A 222 -18.21 -21.09 3.19
N GLU A 223 -18.61 -22.21 2.58
CA GLU A 223 -19.94 -22.37 2.00
C GLU A 223 -20.78 -23.34 2.85
N ILE A 224 -21.97 -22.91 3.29
CA ILE A 224 -22.93 -23.80 3.95
C ILE A 224 -23.66 -24.58 2.86
N VAL A 225 -23.45 -25.89 2.84
CA VAL A 225 -23.92 -26.77 1.77
C VAL A 225 -25.32 -27.28 2.09
N ARG A 226 -25.49 -27.87 3.27
CA ARG A 226 -26.74 -28.54 3.68
C ARG A 226 -26.94 -28.50 5.19
N CYS A 227 -28.19 -28.58 5.60
CA CYS A 227 -28.61 -28.78 6.97
C CYS A 227 -29.55 -29.98 7.01
N GLU A 228 -29.14 -31.07 7.66
CA GLU A 228 -29.88 -32.33 7.69
C GLU A 228 -30.32 -32.64 9.12
N GLU A 229 -31.59 -33.01 9.32
CA GLU A 229 -32.10 -33.35 10.64
C GLU A 229 -31.57 -34.73 11.09
N VAL A 230 -30.98 -34.76 12.29
CA VAL A 230 -30.47 -35.99 12.93
C VAL A 230 -31.02 -36.04 14.35
N GLY A 231 -32.23 -36.58 14.49
CA GLY A 231 -32.95 -36.62 15.78
C GLY A 231 -33.34 -35.22 16.26
N GLU A 232 -32.89 -34.85 17.45
CA GLU A 232 -33.10 -33.51 18.04
C GLU A 232 -32.01 -32.49 17.62
N GLN A 233 -31.09 -32.90 16.76
CA GLN A 233 -29.99 -32.08 16.25
C GLN A 233 -30.13 -31.82 14.75
N LEU A 234 -29.41 -30.80 14.30
CA LEU A 234 -29.22 -30.45 12.90
C LEU A 234 -27.74 -30.65 12.57
N ASN A 235 -27.45 -31.49 11.58
CA ASN A 235 -26.11 -31.67 11.03
C ASN A 235 -25.88 -30.65 9.93
N VAL A 236 -24.90 -29.78 10.12
CA VAL A 236 -24.53 -28.73 9.18
C VAL A 236 -23.31 -29.18 8.38
N SER A 237 -23.49 -29.35 7.08
CA SER A 237 -22.42 -29.67 6.13
C SER A 237 -21.83 -28.38 5.56
N VAL A 238 -20.52 -28.22 5.65
CA VAL A 238 -19.79 -27.02 5.25
C VAL A 238 -18.65 -27.40 4.32
N ASP A 239 -18.54 -26.70 3.19
CA ASP A 239 -17.42 -26.83 2.26
C ASP A 239 -16.39 -25.70 2.49
N PRO A 240 -15.08 -25.98 2.37
CA PRO A 240 -14.05 -24.94 2.32
C PRO A 240 -14.31 -23.93 1.20
N PRO A 241 -13.87 -22.67 1.35
CA PRO A 241 -13.98 -21.71 0.26
C PRO A 241 -13.17 -22.19 -0.96
N PRO A 242 -13.60 -21.90 -2.20
CA PRO A 242 -12.88 -22.30 -3.41
C PRO A 242 -11.44 -21.78 -3.52
N SER A 243 -11.13 -20.71 -2.78
CA SER A 243 -9.79 -20.13 -2.70
C SER A 243 -8.84 -20.84 -1.72
N TRP A 244 -9.32 -21.81 -0.93
CA TRP A 244 -8.49 -22.51 0.04
C TRP A 244 -7.56 -23.54 -0.62
N SER A 245 -6.40 -23.77 0.00
CA SER A 245 -5.41 -24.70 -0.52
C SER A 245 -5.91 -26.15 -0.54
N THR A 246 -5.49 -26.91 -1.55
CA THR A 246 -5.85 -28.31 -1.74
C THR A 246 -4.60 -29.21 -1.68
N PRO A 247 -4.73 -30.47 -1.22
CA PRO A 247 -5.95 -31.16 -0.82
C PRO A 247 -6.40 -30.82 0.62
N HIS A 248 -7.73 -30.78 0.86
CA HIS A 248 -8.31 -30.45 2.18
C HIS A 248 -7.99 -31.49 3.27
N SER A 249 -7.53 -32.69 2.89
CA SER A 249 -7.01 -33.68 3.83
C SER A 249 -5.68 -33.25 4.46
N PHE A 250 -4.95 -32.35 3.82
CA PHE A 250 -3.71 -31.75 4.31
C PHE A 250 -3.97 -30.35 4.86
N PHE A 251 -4.63 -29.50 4.07
CA PHE A 251 -5.03 -28.15 4.48
C PHE A 251 -6.41 -28.18 5.14
N SER A 252 -6.49 -28.73 6.35
CA SER A 252 -7.75 -28.83 7.08
C SER A 252 -8.16 -27.50 7.71
N LEU A 253 -9.44 -27.17 7.57
CA LEU A 253 -10.07 -26.04 8.26
C LEU A 253 -10.84 -26.52 9.48
N GLU A 254 -10.86 -25.71 10.53
CA GLU A 254 -11.86 -25.81 11.58
C GLU A 254 -12.95 -24.76 11.38
N TYR A 255 -14.15 -25.07 11.85
CA TYR A 255 -15.34 -24.25 11.65
C TYR A 255 -15.95 -23.82 12.97
N GLU A 256 -16.47 -22.61 13.00
CA GLU A 256 -17.36 -22.15 14.07
C GLU A 256 -18.70 -21.81 13.44
N ILE A 257 -19.75 -22.42 13.98
CA ILE A 257 -21.14 -22.21 13.58
C ILE A 257 -21.78 -21.31 14.62
N GLN A 258 -22.35 -20.21 14.17
CA GLN A 258 -23.20 -19.35 14.99
C GLN A 258 -24.65 -19.52 14.57
N TYR A 259 -25.54 -19.71 15.54
CA TYR A 259 -26.96 -19.94 15.30
C TYR A 259 -27.84 -19.17 16.29
N GLU A 260 -29.08 -18.92 15.90
CA GLU A 260 -30.10 -18.26 16.72
C GLU A 260 -31.18 -19.26 17.12
N LEU A 261 -31.39 -19.46 18.42
CA LEU A 261 -32.40 -20.38 18.97
C LEU A 261 -33.83 -19.89 18.71
N LYS A 262 -34.74 -20.82 18.38
CA LYS A 262 -36.17 -20.54 18.14
C LYS A 262 -36.93 -20.15 19.41
N ASP A 263 -36.51 -20.65 20.56
CA ASP A 263 -37.27 -20.55 21.80
C ASP A 263 -37.23 -19.11 22.38
N ASP A 264 -36.07 -18.46 22.34
CA ASP A 264 -35.82 -17.16 22.97
C ASP A 264 -35.06 -16.15 22.10
N GLY A 265 -34.59 -16.56 20.91
CA GLY A 265 -33.76 -15.72 20.02
C GLY A 265 -32.31 -15.57 20.47
N THR A 266 -31.84 -16.36 21.45
CA THR A 266 -30.45 -16.31 21.90
C THR A 266 -29.50 -16.79 20.80
N ILE A 267 -28.38 -16.08 20.65
CA ILE A 267 -27.33 -16.41 19.69
C ILE A 267 -26.22 -17.18 20.42
N GLU A 268 -25.89 -18.37 19.90
CA GLU A 268 -24.85 -19.23 20.42
C GLU A 268 -23.84 -19.61 19.33
N ASN A 269 -22.65 -20.02 19.76
CA ASN A 269 -21.58 -20.52 18.90
C ASN A 269 -21.25 -21.97 19.23
N SER A 270 -20.91 -22.75 18.21
CA SER A 270 -20.49 -24.15 18.33
C SER A 270 -19.35 -24.46 17.36
N PHE A 271 -18.37 -25.25 17.83
CA PHE A 271 -17.35 -25.86 16.97
C PHE A 271 -17.76 -27.23 16.42
N SER A 272 -18.90 -27.76 16.87
CA SER A 272 -19.50 -28.99 16.37
C SER A 272 -20.42 -28.70 15.18
N THR A 273 -20.38 -29.56 14.16
CA THR A 273 -21.32 -29.55 13.02
C THR A 273 -22.73 -29.99 13.41
N LEU A 274 -22.87 -30.67 14.54
CA LEU A 274 -24.16 -31.01 15.14
C LEU A 274 -24.57 -29.90 16.11
N ILE A 275 -25.62 -29.16 15.75
CA ILE A 275 -26.20 -28.06 16.53
C ILE A 275 -27.67 -28.37 16.89
N PRO A 276 -28.29 -27.63 17.83
CA PRO A 276 -29.71 -27.82 18.15
C PRO A 276 -30.61 -27.63 16.91
N ARG A 277 -31.63 -28.48 16.75
CA ARG A 277 -32.59 -28.37 15.64
C ARG A 277 -33.49 -27.13 15.72
N LYS A 278 -33.79 -26.67 16.94
CA LYS A 278 -34.69 -25.54 17.18
C LYS A 278 -33.99 -24.19 16.98
N ILE A 279 -33.64 -23.88 15.73
CA ILE A 279 -32.98 -22.63 15.35
C ILE A 279 -33.71 -21.91 14.22
N ASN A 280 -33.60 -20.58 14.18
CA ASN A 280 -34.19 -19.71 13.15
C ASN A 280 -33.26 -19.55 11.94
N ARG A 281 -31.97 -19.34 12.20
CA ARG A 281 -30.95 -19.07 11.21
C ARG A 281 -29.57 -19.41 11.74
N LEU A 282 -28.62 -19.63 10.85
CA LEU A 282 -27.22 -19.87 11.17
C LEU A 282 -26.27 -19.18 10.19
N ARG A 283 -25.01 -19.06 10.59
CA ARG A 283 -23.89 -18.65 9.76
C ARG A 283 -22.62 -19.34 10.22
N VAL A 284 -21.62 -19.43 9.34
CA VAL A 284 -20.38 -20.17 9.60
C VAL A 284 -19.18 -19.30 9.30
N ARG A 285 -18.07 -19.54 9.99
CA ARG A 285 -16.73 -19.06 9.61
C ARG A 285 -15.72 -20.17 9.79
N SER A 286 -14.53 -19.97 9.23
CA SER A 286 -13.46 -20.95 9.18
C SER A 286 -12.12 -20.33 9.53
N ARG A 287 -11.18 -21.16 10.00
CA ARG A 287 -9.75 -20.83 10.09
C ARG A 287 -8.91 -22.09 9.93
N ASP A 288 -7.61 -21.92 9.76
CA ASP A 288 -6.69 -23.05 9.73
C ASP A 288 -6.77 -23.83 11.05
N SER A 289 -6.84 -25.16 10.96
CA SER A 289 -7.00 -26.04 12.13
C SER A 289 -5.69 -26.38 12.86
N LEU A 290 -4.54 -26.18 12.20
CA LEU A 290 -3.23 -26.60 12.68
C LEU A 290 -2.37 -25.43 13.15
N VAL A 291 -2.65 -24.22 12.66
CA VAL A 291 -1.98 -22.99 13.09
C VAL A 291 -2.96 -21.99 13.67
N LEU A 292 -2.48 -21.14 14.58
CA LEU A 292 -3.27 -20.06 15.15
C LEU A 292 -3.42 -18.92 14.14
N SER A 293 -4.28 -19.11 13.14
CA SER A 293 -4.58 -18.12 12.10
C SER A 293 -5.80 -17.25 12.46
N ALA A 294 -5.99 -16.17 11.70
CA ALA A 294 -7.19 -15.35 11.82
C ALA A 294 -8.43 -16.11 11.31
N TRP A 295 -9.58 -15.83 11.94
CA TRP A 295 -10.88 -16.30 11.47
C TRP A 295 -11.30 -15.57 10.19
N SER A 296 -11.89 -16.31 9.25
CA SER A 296 -12.57 -15.73 8.10
C SER A 296 -13.76 -14.88 8.53
N GLN A 297 -14.26 -14.08 7.60
CA GLN A 297 -15.53 -13.37 7.81
C GLN A 297 -16.66 -14.39 7.96
N TRP A 298 -17.66 -14.05 8.76
CA TRP A 298 -18.87 -14.84 8.83
C TRP A 298 -19.58 -14.86 7.47
N THR A 299 -20.13 -16.02 7.09
CA THR A 299 -21.10 -16.08 6.01
C THR A 299 -22.30 -15.19 6.30
N ALA A 300 -23.07 -14.86 5.26
CA ALA A 300 -24.40 -14.31 5.46
C ALA A 300 -25.25 -15.27 6.31
N TRP A 301 -26.20 -14.69 7.07
CA TRP A 301 -27.19 -15.48 7.78
C TRP A 301 -28.05 -16.27 6.80
N GLN A 302 -28.11 -17.58 7.01
CA GLN A 302 -28.99 -18.48 6.28
C GLN A 302 -30.17 -18.86 7.17
N ASN A 303 -31.39 -18.57 6.71
CA ASN A 303 -32.60 -18.98 7.40
C ASN A 303 -32.78 -20.50 7.29
N VAL A 304 -33.15 -21.12 8.40
CA VAL A 304 -33.43 -22.55 8.45
C VAL A 304 -34.95 -22.73 8.34
N ASN A 305 -35.39 -23.08 7.13
CA ASN A 305 -36.79 -23.37 6.87
C ASN A 305 -37.07 -24.84 7.22
N HIS A 306 -37.78 -25.04 8.32
CA HIS A 306 -38.42 -26.30 8.70
C HIS A 306 -39.92 -26.10 8.73
#